data_AF-W4QZL8-F1
#
_entry.id   AF-W4QZL8-F1
#
_cell.length_a   1.000
_cell.length_b   1.000
_cell.length_c   1.000
_cell.angle_alpha   90.00
_cell.angle_beta   90.00
_cell.angle_gamma   90.00
#
_symmetry.space_group_name_H-M   'P 1'
#
loop_
_entity.id
_entity.type
_entity.pdbx_description
1 polymer ?
#
loop_
_entity_poly.entity_id
_entity_poly.type
_entity_poly.pdbx_seq_one_letter_code
_entity_poly.pdbx_strand_id
1 'polypeptide(L)'
;MNKKSLPGILAIMILSFGGYMVMAQGQELETVEEVQQASKYIQFTGKVEKVETETVSIRVVNEDGNEMIFPLSDEVLVMDSTGNFLIKEEFTTGMDVDVYYDQNKPMPMIYPASITPDLIIVKNKESHQVKVAKFDSNLISDDFKLKLHIDEQTIVVNERDEEIQEADLINKELVVFYTISTRSIPAQTTPVKVVKLMD
;
A
#
# COMPACT_ATOMS: atom_id res chain seq x y z
N MET A 1 63.47 -29.39 -19.75
CA MET A 1 63.29 -28.09 -20.43
C MET A 1 61.89 -28.02 -21.01
N ASN A 2 60.96 -27.33 -20.35
CA ASN A 2 60.18 -26.22 -20.93
C ASN A 2 59.12 -25.77 -19.92
N LYS A 3 59.36 -24.57 -19.38
CA LYS A 3 58.36 -23.72 -18.75
C LYS A 3 57.33 -23.30 -19.80
N LYS A 4 56.07 -23.12 -19.39
CA LYS A 4 55.22 -21.97 -19.73
C LYS A 4 53.99 -21.94 -18.80
N SER A 5 53.54 -20.73 -18.54
CA SER A 5 52.85 -20.19 -17.37
C SER A 5 51.36 -19.90 -17.57
N LEU A 6 50.56 -19.99 -16.47
CA LEU A 6 49.34 -19.24 -16.06
C LEU A 6 48.11 -19.17 -17.02
N PRO A 7 46.89 -18.75 -16.58
CA PRO A 7 46.29 -18.58 -15.24
C PRO A 7 44.97 -19.42 -15.06
N GLY A 8 44.48 -19.72 -13.86
CA GLY A 8 43.56 -18.88 -13.09
C GLY A 8 42.14 -18.84 -13.67
N ILE A 9 41.23 -19.70 -13.21
CA ILE A 9 39.78 -19.54 -13.42
C ILE A 9 39.10 -19.46 -12.05
N LEU A 10 38.74 -18.23 -11.71
CA LEU A 10 37.84 -17.86 -10.64
C LEU A 10 36.43 -18.33 -11.02
N ALA A 11 35.88 -19.31 -10.31
CA ALA A 11 34.48 -19.71 -10.48
C ALA A 11 33.59 -18.65 -9.83
N ILE A 12 33.13 -17.68 -10.62
CA ILE A 12 32.04 -16.79 -10.24
C ILE A 12 30.75 -17.61 -10.35
N MET A 13 30.18 -17.95 -9.19
CA MET A 13 28.83 -18.50 -9.10
C MET A 13 27.86 -17.39 -9.54
N ILE A 14 27.39 -17.46 -10.79
CA ILE A 14 26.33 -16.60 -11.28
C ILE A 14 25.04 -17.04 -10.58
N LEU A 15 24.63 -16.28 -9.57
CA LEU A 15 23.26 -16.29 -9.05
C LEU A 15 22.34 -15.90 -10.20
N SER A 16 21.62 -16.90 -10.72
CA SER A 16 20.59 -16.73 -11.73
C SER A 16 19.40 -15.97 -11.13
N PHE A 17 19.46 -14.64 -11.14
CA PHE A 17 18.24 -13.82 -11.19
C PHE A 17 17.79 -13.80 -12.65
N GLY A 18 16.70 -14.51 -12.93
CA GLY A 18 16.13 -14.64 -14.27
C GLY A 18 15.47 -13.34 -14.72
N GLY A 19 16.25 -12.43 -15.30
CA GLY A 19 15.74 -11.43 -16.24
C GLY A 19 15.93 -11.93 -17.67
N TYR A 20 14.85 -12.00 -18.46
CA TYR A 20 14.99 -12.22 -19.90
C TYR A 20 15.44 -10.91 -20.55
N MET A 21 16.69 -10.86 -21.00
CA MET A 21 17.17 -9.80 -21.88
C MET A 21 16.58 -10.03 -23.28
N VAL A 22 15.54 -9.28 -23.65
CA VAL A 22 15.10 -9.17 -25.05
C VAL A 22 15.90 -8.05 -25.70
N MET A 23 16.80 -8.40 -26.62
CA MET A 23 17.52 -7.42 -27.44
C MET A 23 16.65 -7.05 -28.65
N ALA A 24 16.03 -5.87 -28.62
CA ALA A 24 15.44 -5.24 -29.80
C ALA A 24 16.13 -3.89 -30.04
N GLN A 25 16.56 -3.66 -31.28
CA GLN A 25 17.26 -2.44 -31.68
C GLN A 25 16.35 -1.21 -31.56
N GLY A 26 16.76 -0.24 -30.74
CA GLY A 26 16.48 1.16 -30.94
C GLY A 26 15.06 1.64 -30.59
N GLN A 27 14.67 1.55 -29.31
CA GLN A 27 13.78 2.51 -28.66
C GLN A 27 14.25 2.70 -27.20
N GLU A 28 14.03 3.90 -26.65
CA GLU A 28 14.40 4.29 -25.29
C GLU A 28 14.06 3.22 -24.25
N LEU A 29 15.01 2.99 -23.34
CA LEU A 29 14.87 2.07 -22.21
C LEU A 29 13.84 2.64 -21.24
N GLU A 30 12.57 2.30 -21.42
CA GLU A 30 11.66 2.26 -20.28
C GLU A 30 12.08 1.08 -19.42
N THR A 31 12.68 1.37 -18.28
CA THR A 31 12.81 0.41 -17.19
C THR A 31 11.40 0.00 -16.80
N VAL A 32 10.97 -1.17 -17.26
CA VAL A 32 9.78 -1.83 -16.71
C VAL A 32 10.15 -2.16 -15.26
N GLU A 33 9.71 -1.32 -14.33
CA GLU A 33 9.76 -1.66 -12.92
C GLU A 33 8.99 -2.96 -12.74
N GLU A 34 9.63 -3.91 -12.08
CA GLU A 34 9.06 -5.17 -11.67
C GLU A 34 7.83 -4.88 -10.81
N VAL A 35 6.64 -5.02 -11.38
CA VAL A 35 5.38 -4.99 -10.62
C VAL A 35 5.40 -6.24 -9.75
N GLN A 36 5.93 -6.12 -8.53
CA GLN A 36 5.71 -7.06 -7.45
C GLN A 36 4.23 -6.97 -7.08
N GLN A 37 3.38 -7.64 -7.84
CA GLN A 37 1.94 -7.65 -7.63
C GLN A 37 1.58 -8.69 -6.58
N ALA A 38 0.99 -8.26 -5.46
CA ALA A 38 -0.14 -8.95 -4.84
C ALA A 38 -0.87 -8.14 -3.74
N SER A 39 -0.80 -6.80 -3.69
CA SER A 39 -1.78 -6.08 -2.85
C SER A 39 -3.15 -6.11 -3.55
N LYS A 40 -4.21 -6.47 -2.83
CA LYS A 40 -5.62 -6.38 -3.29
C LYS A 40 -5.97 -4.95 -3.74
N TYR A 41 -5.27 -3.96 -3.21
CA TYR A 41 -5.59 -2.55 -3.38
C TYR A 41 -4.61 -1.83 -4.30
N ILE A 42 -5.16 -0.94 -5.13
CA ILE A 42 -4.44 0.14 -5.80
C ILE A 42 -4.53 1.37 -4.90
N GLN A 43 -3.40 2.06 -4.73
CA GLN A 43 -3.32 3.31 -3.98
C GLN A 43 -3.27 4.51 -4.94
N PHE A 44 -4.12 5.50 -4.70
CA PHE A 44 -4.08 6.81 -5.34
C PHE A 44 -3.81 7.89 -4.28
N THR A 45 -2.65 8.53 -4.39
CA THR A 45 -2.21 9.57 -3.45
C THR A 45 -2.47 10.94 -4.06
N GLY A 46 -3.09 11.84 -3.30
CA GLY A 46 -3.30 13.20 -3.79
C GLY A 46 -3.95 14.13 -2.77
N LYS A 47 -4.37 15.29 -3.26
CA LYS A 47 -5.01 16.35 -2.48
C LYS A 47 -6.48 16.49 -2.86
N VAL A 48 -7.36 16.59 -1.87
CA VAL A 48 -8.79 16.88 -2.07
C VAL A 48 -8.93 18.28 -2.64
N GLU A 49 -9.34 18.40 -3.90
CA GLU A 49 -9.56 19.68 -4.56
C GLU A 49 -11.00 20.16 -4.36
N LYS A 50 -11.97 19.23 -4.40
CA LYS A 50 -13.38 19.54 -4.25
C LYS A 50 -14.11 18.49 -3.43
N VAL A 51 -15.04 18.94 -2.60
CA VAL A 51 -16.00 18.10 -1.87
C VAL A 51 -17.40 18.42 -2.42
N GLU A 52 -18.08 17.44 -2.99
CA GLU A 52 -19.45 17.55 -3.50
C GLU A 52 -20.41 16.97 -2.47
N THR A 53 -21.27 17.80 -1.90
CA THR A 53 -22.26 17.38 -0.90
C THR A 53 -23.51 16.78 -1.51
N GLU A 54 -23.88 17.13 -2.74
CA GLU A 54 -25.08 16.59 -3.40
C GLU A 54 -24.92 15.11 -3.78
N THR A 55 -23.75 14.76 -4.31
CA THR A 55 -23.41 13.38 -4.71
C THR A 55 -22.58 12.64 -3.67
N VAL A 56 -22.24 13.30 -2.56
CA VAL A 56 -21.39 12.78 -1.48
C VAL A 56 -20.11 12.16 -2.04
N SER A 57 -19.29 12.98 -2.69
CA SER A 57 -18.06 12.54 -3.35
C SER A 57 -16.93 13.55 -3.23
N ILE A 58 -15.68 13.09 -3.29
CA ILE A 58 -14.50 13.95 -3.31
C ILE A 58 -13.79 13.86 -4.66
N ARG A 59 -13.25 14.98 -5.13
CA ARG A 59 -12.32 15.03 -6.27
C ARG A 59 -10.91 15.17 -5.71
N VAL A 60 -10.04 14.23 -6.06
CA VAL A 60 -8.65 14.19 -5.59
C VAL A 60 -7.73 14.32 -6.78
N VAL A 61 -6.71 15.17 -6.65
CA VAL A 61 -5.70 15.44 -7.68
C VAL A 61 -4.33 15.03 -7.16
N ASN A 62 -3.59 14.24 -7.93
CA ASN A 62 -2.22 13.83 -7.58
C ASN A 62 -1.18 14.89 -8.02
N GLU A 63 0.09 14.68 -7.67
CA GLU A 63 1.17 15.61 -8.03
C GLU A 63 1.42 15.73 -9.54
N ASP A 64 1.10 14.69 -10.31
CA ASP A 64 1.21 14.68 -11.78
C ASP A 64 0.05 15.41 -12.48
N GLY A 65 -0.95 15.87 -11.72
CA GLY A 65 -2.16 16.52 -12.24
C GLY A 65 -3.26 15.56 -12.70
N ASN A 66 -3.12 14.25 -12.45
CA ASN A 66 -4.20 13.29 -12.65
C ASN A 66 -5.27 13.48 -11.58
N GLU A 67 -6.53 13.37 -11.99
CA GLU A 67 -7.69 13.55 -11.12
C GLU A 67 -8.62 12.35 -11.16
N MET A 68 -9.15 12.01 -10.00
CA MET A 68 -10.17 10.98 -9.83
C MET A 68 -11.29 11.48 -8.92
N ILE A 69 -12.50 10.99 -9.20
CA ILE A 69 -13.68 11.22 -8.36
C ILE A 69 -13.89 9.96 -7.52
N PHE A 70 -14.06 10.15 -6.21
CA PHE A 70 -14.31 9.08 -5.26
C PHE A 70 -15.65 9.31 -4.55
N PRO A 71 -16.72 8.60 -4.95
CA PRO A 71 -17.97 8.56 -4.21
C PRO A 71 -17.77 7.98 -2.81
N LEU A 72 -18.35 8.61 -1.78
CA LEU A 72 -18.21 8.21 -0.38
C LEU A 72 -19.43 7.43 0.11
N SER A 73 -19.74 6.28 -0.52
CA SER A 73 -20.83 5.40 -0.09
C SER A 73 -20.64 4.87 1.33
N ASP A 74 -21.71 4.44 2.00
CA ASP A 74 -21.72 3.98 3.41
C ASP A 74 -20.66 2.93 3.77
N GLU A 75 -20.23 2.14 2.79
CA GLU A 75 -19.21 1.09 2.94
C GLU A 75 -17.76 1.62 2.92
N VAL A 76 -17.53 2.87 2.50
CA VAL A 76 -16.19 3.46 2.45
C VAL A 76 -15.67 3.70 3.86
N LEU A 77 -14.56 3.04 4.20
CA LEU A 77 -13.86 3.25 5.45
C LEU A 77 -13.02 4.52 5.36
N VAL A 78 -13.12 5.40 6.37
CA VAL A 78 -12.32 6.63 6.43
C VAL A 78 -11.58 6.65 7.75
N MET A 79 -10.25 6.77 7.69
CA MET A 79 -9.40 6.90 8.86
C MET A 79 -8.40 8.03 8.69
N ASP A 80 -7.90 8.57 9.78
CA ASP A 80 -6.72 9.43 9.75
C ASP A 80 -5.41 8.63 9.79
N SER A 81 -4.29 9.29 9.53
CA SER A 81 -2.95 8.71 9.58
C SER A 81 -2.49 8.28 10.98
N THR A 82 -3.31 8.49 12.03
CA THR A 82 -3.03 8.01 13.39
C THR A 82 -3.81 6.73 13.73
N GLY A 83 -4.81 6.38 12.92
CA GLY A 83 -5.66 5.19 13.08
C GLY A 83 -7.04 5.46 13.68
N ASN A 84 -7.46 6.73 13.76
CA ASN A 84 -8.81 7.08 14.20
C ASN A 84 -9.78 6.98 13.03
N PHE A 85 -10.96 6.41 13.27
CA PHE A 85 -12.06 6.44 12.32
C PHE A 85 -12.66 7.84 12.25
N LEU A 86 -12.86 8.34 11.03
CA LEU A 86 -13.44 9.65 10.77
C LEU A 86 -14.82 9.51 10.16
N ILE A 87 -15.67 10.52 10.35
CA ILE A 87 -16.91 10.65 9.60
C ILE A 87 -16.64 11.37 8.27
N LYS A 88 -17.42 11.05 7.24
CA LYS A 88 -17.19 11.55 5.88
C LYS A 88 -17.43 13.05 5.74
N GLU A 89 -18.23 13.61 6.62
CA GLU A 89 -18.54 15.04 6.68
C GLU A 89 -17.34 15.88 7.11
N GLU A 90 -16.26 15.25 7.60
CA GLU A 90 -15.01 15.94 7.97
C GLU A 90 -14.10 16.24 6.77
N PHE A 91 -14.38 15.73 5.57
CA PHE A 91 -13.58 16.06 4.40
C PHE A 91 -13.66 17.56 4.06
N THR A 92 -12.50 18.16 3.86
CA THR A 92 -12.37 19.56 3.41
C THR A 92 -11.38 19.67 2.26
N THR A 93 -11.57 20.69 1.42
CA THR A 93 -10.61 21.01 0.36
C THR A 93 -9.23 21.30 0.97
N GLY A 94 -8.20 20.72 0.36
CA GLY A 94 -6.79 20.89 0.73
C GLY A 94 -6.21 19.72 1.51
N MET A 95 -7.04 18.79 2.02
CA MET A 95 -6.58 17.59 2.72
C MET A 95 -5.75 16.68 1.82
N ASP A 96 -4.64 16.17 2.34
CA ASP A 96 -3.84 15.14 1.69
C ASP A 96 -4.39 13.76 2.05
N VAL A 97 -4.58 12.90 1.05
CA VAL A 97 -5.23 11.60 1.22
C VAL A 97 -4.49 10.50 0.46
N ASP A 98 -4.49 9.30 1.03
CA ASP A 98 -4.24 8.06 0.30
C ASP A 98 -5.57 7.32 0.14
N VAL A 99 -5.98 7.10 -1.12
CA VAL A 99 -7.22 6.42 -1.45
C VAL A 99 -6.90 5.02 -1.94
N TYR A 100 -7.53 4.01 -1.35
CA TYR A 100 -7.33 2.60 -1.67
C TYR A 100 -8.62 2.02 -2.27
N TYR A 101 -8.49 1.37 -3.42
CA TYR A 101 -9.60 0.68 -4.08
C TYR A 101 -9.13 -0.67 -4.63
N ASP A 102 -10.01 -1.67 -4.59
CA ASP A 102 -9.73 -3.01 -5.10
C ASP A 102 -9.27 -2.98 -6.58
N GLN A 103 -8.14 -3.63 -6.87
CA GLN A 103 -7.55 -3.69 -8.21
C GLN A 103 -8.46 -4.36 -9.26
N ASN A 104 -9.42 -5.16 -8.82
CA ASN A 104 -10.35 -5.87 -9.69
C ASN A 104 -11.63 -5.06 -9.97
N LYS A 105 -11.81 -3.89 -9.34
CA LYS A 105 -12.93 -3.00 -9.67
C LYS A 105 -12.76 -2.48 -11.10
N PRO A 106 -13.83 -2.51 -11.92
CA PRO A 106 -13.75 -2.02 -13.29
C PRO A 106 -13.48 -0.51 -13.29
N MET A 107 -12.36 -0.10 -13.88
CA MET A 107 -12.03 1.32 -14.03
C MET A 107 -12.80 1.93 -15.21
N PRO A 108 -13.60 3.00 -15.01
CA PRO A 108 -14.31 3.64 -16.11
C PRO A 108 -13.36 4.30 -17.11
N MET A 109 -13.66 4.21 -18.40
CA MET A 109 -12.89 4.86 -19.47
C MET A 109 -13.30 6.34 -19.72
N ILE A 110 -14.06 6.94 -18.81
CA ILE A 110 -14.47 8.34 -18.89
C ILE A 110 -13.58 9.18 -17.96
N TYR A 111 -13.27 10.41 -18.35
CA TYR A 111 -12.39 11.30 -17.58
C TYR A 111 -13.16 12.49 -16.98
N PRO A 112 -12.93 12.83 -15.69
CA PRO A 112 -12.14 12.05 -14.72
C PRO A 112 -12.80 10.72 -14.39
N ALA A 113 -11.97 9.70 -14.10
CA ALA A 113 -12.48 8.40 -13.69
C ALA A 113 -13.18 8.51 -12.33
N SER A 114 -14.26 7.76 -12.15
CA SER A 114 -15.03 7.71 -10.90
C SER A 114 -15.06 6.28 -10.36
N ILE A 115 -14.57 6.07 -9.15
CA ILE A 115 -14.52 4.74 -8.52
C ILE A 115 -14.81 4.85 -7.04
N THR A 116 -15.67 3.98 -6.53
CA THR A 116 -15.92 3.89 -5.09
C THR A 116 -14.71 3.25 -4.41
N PRO A 117 -14.00 3.95 -3.52
CA PRO A 117 -12.89 3.38 -2.79
C PRO A 117 -13.38 2.40 -1.73
N ASP A 118 -12.46 1.61 -1.18
CA ASP A 118 -12.74 0.76 -0.02
C ASP A 118 -12.25 1.44 1.27
N LEU A 119 -11.15 2.18 1.15
CA LEU A 119 -10.51 2.85 2.28
C LEU A 119 -9.92 4.20 1.84
N ILE A 120 -10.06 5.21 2.70
CA ILE A 120 -9.37 6.49 2.57
C ILE A 120 -8.61 6.76 3.86
N ILE A 121 -7.33 7.11 3.72
CA ILE A 121 -6.48 7.57 4.81
C ILE A 121 -6.24 9.06 4.64
N VAL A 122 -6.69 9.87 5.60
CA VAL A 122 -6.43 11.32 5.66
C VAL A 122 -5.09 11.55 6.34
N LYS A 123 -4.17 12.24 5.67
CA LYS A 123 -2.83 12.52 6.20
C LYS A 123 -2.86 13.75 7.10
N ASN A 124 -2.35 13.56 8.32
CA ASN A 124 -2.23 14.61 9.32
C ASN A 124 -0.75 15.02 9.50
N LYS A 125 -0.51 16.12 10.23
CA LYS A 125 0.86 16.58 10.53
C LYS A 125 1.65 15.58 11.39
N GLU A 126 0.96 14.90 12.31
CA GLU A 126 1.48 13.77 13.05
C GLU A 126 1.02 12.50 12.34
N SER A 127 1.82 12.02 11.38
CA SER A 127 1.48 10.87 10.55
C SER A 127 2.23 9.63 11.03
N HIS A 128 1.49 8.58 11.40
CA HIS A 128 2.07 7.25 11.36
C HIS A 128 2.34 6.87 9.90
N GLN A 129 3.23 5.91 9.71
CA GLN A 129 3.32 5.17 8.47
C GLN A 129 2.11 4.24 8.41
N VAL A 130 1.51 4.13 7.24
CA VAL A 130 0.35 3.27 7.00
C VAL A 130 0.70 2.24 5.94
N LYS A 131 0.44 0.98 6.25
CA LYS A 131 0.58 -0.14 5.31
C LYS A 131 -0.75 -0.83 5.15
N VAL A 132 -1.26 -0.88 3.92
CA VAL A 132 -2.45 -1.65 3.55
C VAL A 132 -1.99 -2.82 2.69
N ALA A 133 -2.15 -4.03 3.20
CA ALA A 133 -1.72 -5.26 2.53
C ALA A 133 -2.34 -6.49 3.17
N LYS A 134 -2.24 -7.64 2.48
CA LYS A 134 -2.50 -8.93 3.09
C LYS A 134 -1.31 -9.38 3.91
N PHE A 135 -1.56 -9.95 5.08
CA PHE A 135 -0.52 -10.51 5.95
C PHE A 135 -0.69 -12.02 6.10
N ASP A 136 0.40 -12.76 5.95
CA ASP A 136 0.42 -14.22 6.04
C ASP A 136 0.26 -14.74 7.49
N SER A 137 0.39 -16.05 7.69
CA SER A 137 0.35 -16.67 9.03
C SER A 137 1.48 -16.27 9.97
N ASN A 138 2.54 -15.66 9.46
CA ASN A 138 3.66 -15.13 10.24
C ASN A 138 3.59 -13.61 10.38
N LEU A 139 2.46 -13.00 10.01
CA LEU A 139 2.24 -11.57 9.92
C LEU A 139 3.31 -10.86 9.08
N ILE A 140 3.65 -11.46 7.93
CA ILE A 140 4.48 -10.86 6.88
C ILE A 140 3.58 -10.39 5.75
N SER A 141 3.77 -9.16 5.28
CA SER A 141 3.01 -8.61 4.16
C SER A 141 3.26 -9.41 2.87
N ASP A 142 2.25 -9.46 2.01
CA ASP A 142 2.29 -10.12 0.69
C ASP A 142 3.47 -9.69 -0.21
N ASP A 143 3.90 -8.44 -0.10
CA ASP A 143 5.07 -7.89 -0.78
C ASP A 143 6.42 -8.15 -0.06
N PHE A 144 6.41 -8.89 1.05
CA PHE A 144 7.55 -9.21 1.90
C PHE A 144 8.33 -7.99 2.44
N LYS A 145 7.69 -6.81 2.51
CA LYS A 145 8.35 -5.58 2.97
C LYS A 145 8.20 -5.32 4.46
N LEU A 146 7.14 -5.80 5.09
CA LEU A 146 6.85 -5.53 6.50
C LEU A 146 6.46 -6.82 7.25
N LYS A 147 7.03 -7.00 8.43
CA LYS A 147 6.65 -8.03 9.40
C LYS A 147 6.20 -7.38 10.70
N LEU A 148 5.06 -7.83 11.22
CA LEU A 148 4.47 -7.30 12.45
C LEU A 148 4.92 -8.13 13.66
N HIS A 149 5.15 -7.44 14.77
CA HIS A 149 5.22 -8.01 16.10
C HIS A 149 4.11 -7.39 16.94
N ILE A 150 3.06 -8.15 17.20
CA ILE A 150 1.94 -7.68 18.01
C ILE A 150 2.32 -7.83 19.48
N ASP A 151 2.13 -6.77 20.25
CA ASP A 151 2.36 -6.75 21.68
C ASP A 151 1.11 -6.28 22.44
N GLU A 152 1.20 -6.24 23.76
CA GLU A 152 0.09 -5.84 24.64
C GLU A 152 -0.34 -4.37 24.46
N GLN A 153 0.48 -3.53 23.80
CA GLN A 153 0.17 -2.12 23.56
C GLN A 153 -0.44 -1.90 22.17
N THR A 154 -0.37 -2.90 21.29
CA THR A 154 -0.91 -2.84 19.95
C THR A 154 -2.44 -2.87 20.01
N ILE A 155 -3.08 -1.82 19.50
CA ILE A 155 -4.54 -1.79 19.39
C ILE A 155 -4.95 -2.67 18.20
N VAL A 156 -5.72 -3.72 18.45
CA VAL A 156 -6.17 -4.65 17.39
C VAL A 156 -7.69 -4.62 17.30
N VAL A 157 -8.20 -4.14 16.17
CA VAL A 157 -9.65 -3.97 15.93
C VAL A 157 -10.07 -4.45 14.55
N ASN A 158 -11.37 -4.62 14.33
CA ASN A 158 -11.96 -4.75 13.00
C ASN A 158 -12.35 -3.38 12.40
N GLU A 159 -12.90 -3.37 11.19
CA GLU A 159 -13.38 -2.16 10.51
C GLU A 159 -14.53 -1.42 11.23
N ARG A 160 -15.10 -2.01 12.29
CA ARG A 160 -16.14 -1.40 13.13
C ARG A 160 -15.59 -0.86 14.45
N ASP A 161 -14.26 -0.79 14.59
CA ASP A 161 -13.54 -0.41 15.82
C ASP A 161 -13.84 -1.33 17.02
N GLU A 162 -14.26 -2.57 16.76
CA GLU A 162 -14.45 -3.59 17.80
C GLU A 162 -13.13 -4.32 18.03
N GLU A 163 -12.72 -4.47 19.31
CA GLU A 163 -11.52 -5.22 19.68
C GLU A 163 -11.62 -6.69 19.24
N ILE A 164 -10.54 -7.19 18.66
CA ILE A 164 -10.41 -8.59 18.20
C ILE A 164 -9.08 -9.19 18.67
N GLN A 165 -8.91 -10.50 18.51
CA GLN A 165 -7.69 -11.18 18.93
C GLN A 165 -6.61 -11.11 17.84
N GLU A 166 -5.34 -11.20 18.24
CA GLU A 166 -4.22 -11.30 17.29
C GLU A 166 -4.39 -12.46 16.29
N ALA A 167 -4.97 -13.57 16.75
CA ALA A 167 -5.25 -14.73 15.89
C ALA A 167 -6.19 -14.40 14.72
N ASP A 168 -7.03 -13.37 14.85
CA ASP A 168 -7.95 -12.93 13.79
C ASP A 168 -7.25 -12.16 12.65
N LEU A 169 -5.97 -11.82 12.81
CA LEU A 169 -5.18 -11.09 11.80
C LEU A 169 -4.54 -12.01 10.75
N ILE A 170 -4.50 -13.32 11.00
CA ILE A 170 -3.77 -14.28 10.18
C ILE A 170 -4.44 -14.45 8.80
N ASN A 171 -3.65 -14.29 7.73
CA ASN A 171 -4.10 -14.41 6.33
C ASN A 171 -5.18 -13.39 5.94
N LYS A 172 -5.19 -12.21 6.55
CA LYS A 172 -6.17 -11.14 6.33
C LYS A 172 -5.58 -9.89 5.70
N GLU A 173 -6.45 -9.11 5.08
CA GLU A 173 -6.17 -7.74 4.65
C GLU A 173 -6.17 -6.82 5.88
N LEU A 174 -5.07 -6.12 6.11
CA LEU A 174 -4.86 -5.29 7.29
C LEU A 174 -4.49 -3.86 6.88
N VAL A 175 -4.97 -2.90 7.68
CA VAL A 175 -4.42 -1.54 7.73
C VAL A 175 -3.56 -1.44 8.98
N VAL A 176 -2.26 -1.24 8.79
CA VAL A 176 -1.27 -1.21 9.86
C VAL A 176 -0.75 0.21 10.02
N PHE A 177 -0.91 0.75 11.22
CA PHE A 177 -0.40 2.06 11.62
C PHE A 177 0.82 1.88 12.52
N TYR A 178 1.98 2.41 12.11
CA TYR A 178 3.23 2.24 12.86
C TYR A 178 4.13 3.48 12.73
N THR A 179 5.00 3.70 13.71
CA THR A 179 5.86 4.90 13.74
C THR A 179 7.27 4.61 13.27
N ILE A 180 7.87 3.54 13.80
CA ILE A 180 9.25 3.13 13.53
C ILE A 180 9.31 1.66 13.12
N SER A 181 10.33 1.31 12.35
CA SER A 181 10.62 -0.07 11.97
C SER A 181 12.13 -0.30 11.92
N THR A 182 12.54 -1.57 11.95
CA THR A 182 13.93 -1.96 11.73
C THR A 182 14.34 -1.77 10.26
N ARG A 183 15.65 -1.81 9.99
CA ARG A 183 16.21 -1.72 8.63
C ARG A 183 16.44 -3.10 7.97
N SER A 184 15.82 -4.15 8.48
CA SER A 184 15.91 -5.50 7.89
C SER A 184 14.99 -5.64 6.67
N ILE A 185 15.11 -6.76 5.95
CA ILE A 185 14.18 -7.15 4.89
C ILE A 185 13.61 -8.53 5.29
N PRO A 186 12.31 -8.66 5.61
CA PRO A 186 11.34 -7.56 5.80
C PRO A 186 11.73 -6.63 6.95
N ALA A 187 11.29 -5.37 6.89
CA ALA A 187 11.35 -4.48 8.03
C ALA A 187 10.44 -5.02 9.14
N GLN A 188 10.82 -4.84 10.40
CA GLN A 188 10.03 -5.32 11.54
C GLN A 188 9.52 -4.13 12.35
N THR A 189 8.27 -4.19 12.78
CA THR A 189 7.65 -3.14 13.60
C THR A 189 6.71 -3.73 14.65
N THR A 190 6.58 -3.02 15.77
CA THR A 190 5.46 -3.16 16.68
C THR A 190 4.44 -2.07 16.32
N PRO A 191 3.29 -2.43 15.72
CA PRO A 191 2.30 -1.44 15.30
C PRO A 191 1.69 -0.69 16.49
N VAL A 192 1.24 0.53 16.23
CA VAL A 192 0.37 1.26 17.17
C VAL A 192 -1.05 0.72 17.09
N LYS A 193 -1.54 0.53 15.87
CA LYS A 193 -2.89 0.00 15.60
C LYS A 193 -2.87 -0.90 14.38
N VAL A 194 -3.63 -1.99 14.45
CA VAL A 194 -3.92 -2.88 13.32
C VAL A 194 -5.44 -2.97 13.19
N VAL A 195 -5.93 -2.65 12.00
CA VAL A 195 -7.34 -2.77 11.63
C VAL A 195 -7.46 -3.91 10.62
N LYS A 196 -8.20 -4.95 10.98
CA LYS A 196 -8.59 -6.01 10.04
C LYS A 196 -9.70 -5.48 9.14
N LEU A 197 -9.57 -5.67 7.82
CA LEU A 197 -10.61 -5.35 6.84
C LEU A 197 -11.50 -6.58 6.57
N MET A 198 -12.72 -6.35 6.10
CA MET A 198 -13.59 -7.42 5.61
C MET A 198 -13.00 -8.09 4.36
N ASP A 199 -13.19 -9.42 4.25
CA ASP A 199 -12.76 -10.20 3.09
C ASP A 199 -13.55 -9.84 1.82
#